data_AF-A0A7Y9RK80-F1
#
_entry.id   AF-A0A7Y9RK80-F1
#
_cell.length_a   1.000
_cell.length_b   1.000
_cell.length_c   1.000
_cell.angle_alpha   90.00
_cell.angle_beta   90.00
_cell.angle_gamma   90.00
#
_symmetry.space_group_name_H-M   'P 1'
#
loop_
_entity.id
_entity.type
_entity.pdbx_description
1 polymer ?
#
loop_
_entity_poly.entity_id
_entity_poly.type
_entity_poly.pdbx_seq_one_letter_code
_entity_poly.pdbx_strand_id
1 'polypeptide(L)'
;MPEFILEIGSVEHQRTFNALDGFTRGYIEALFFTDEEQLCDDSDGAREMPSVVFNMATMESRFEGGNSFGFSDLAADTLESIIRDCESFQRDNAALLDSAYERDNYDSEQAGRDYWYTRNGHGCGYWDRAQLENDSDEYESLTAEMVAASKSGDNAAWNAACAKRSALKDQSLGEQLSKAARACGGRDSYVGSDGKVYL
;
A
#
# COMPACT_ATOMS: atom_id res chain seq x y z
N MET A 1 15.62 8.30 -4.48
CA MET A 1 14.22 8.61 -4.84
C MET A 1 13.75 9.63 -3.82
N PRO A 2 13.29 10.82 -4.23
CA PRO A 2 12.77 11.81 -3.29
C PRO A 2 11.64 11.20 -2.47
N GLU A 3 11.59 11.53 -1.18
CA GLU A 3 10.52 11.10 -0.29
C GLU A 3 9.24 11.84 -0.65
N PHE A 4 8.13 11.12 -0.80
CA PHE A 4 6.81 11.74 -0.92
C PHE A 4 6.40 12.30 0.44
N ILE A 5 6.00 13.57 0.47
CA ILE A 5 5.52 14.24 1.66
C ILE A 5 4.12 14.74 1.35
N LEU A 6 3.12 14.16 2.01
CA LEU A 6 1.72 14.55 1.85
C LEU A 6 1.53 16.02 2.25
N GLU A 7 0.89 16.82 1.41
CA GLU A 7 0.46 18.15 1.81
C GLU A 7 -0.71 18.04 2.79
N ILE A 8 -0.53 18.55 4.01
CA ILE A 8 -1.56 18.43 5.06
C ILE A 8 -2.40 19.72 5.19
N GLY A 9 -1.86 20.86 4.77
CA GLY A 9 -2.53 22.15 4.83
C GLY A 9 -2.35 22.88 6.18
N SER A 10 -3.45 23.29 6.82
CA SER A 10 -3.40 24.13 8.03
C SER A 10 -2.97 23.36 9.29
N VAL A 11 -2.59 24.09 10.35
CA VAL A 11 -2.24 23.52 11.67
C VAL A 11 -3.38 22.66 12.25
N GLU A 12 -4.64 23.01 11.95
CA GLU A 12 -5.80 22.23 12.37
C GLU A 12 -5.85 20.89 11.64
N HIS A 13 -5.67 20.89 10.31
CA HIS A 13 -5.58 19.67 9.53
C HIS A 13 -4.42 18.77 9.97
N GLN A 14 -3.26 19.36 10.31
CA GLN A 14 -2.14 18.62 10.88
C GLN A 14 -2.50 17.91 12.19
N ARG A 15 -3.24 18.58 13.07
CA ARG A 15 -3.70 17.96 14.33
C ARG A 15 -4.69 16.84 14.07
N THR A 16 -5.62 17.04 13.14
CA THR A 16 -6.59 16.01 12.75
C THR A 16 -5.88 14.80 12.15
N PHE A 17 -4.96 15.00 11.20
CA PHE A 17 -4.18 13.92 10.60
C PHE A 17 -3.34 13.15 11.63
N ASN A 18 -2.65 13.87 12.52
CA ASN A 18 -1.84 13.26 13.57
C ASN A 18 -2.66 12.51 14.63
N ALA A 19 -3.96 12.82 14.76
CA ALA A 19 -4.87 12.13 15.65
C ALA A 19 -5.43 10.82 15.07
N LEU A 20 -5.31 10.62 13.75
CA LEU A 20 -5.64 9.34 13.10
C LEU A 20 -4.66 8.25 13.54
N ASP A 21 -5.12 7.01 13.57
CA ASP A 21 -4.25 5.87 13.79
C ASP A 21 -3.31 5.67 12.58
N GLY A 22 -2.20 4.97 12.80
CA GLY A 22 -1.17 4.79 11.77
C GLY A 22 -1.72 4.12 10.50
N PHE A 23 -2.61 3.15 10.63
CA PHE A 23 -3.18 2.47 9.46
C PHE A 23 -3.96 3.43 8.57
N THR A 24 -4.83 4.25 9.16
CA THR A 24 -5.59 5.26 8.42
C THR A 24 -4.67 6.32 7.80
N ARG A 25 -3.61 6.75 8.49
CA ARG A 25 -2.63 7.68 7.91
C ARG A 25 -1.95 7.10 6.68
N GLY A 26 -1.42 5.88 6.80
CA GLY A 26 -0.75 5.19 5.69
C GLY A 26 -1.67 4.97 4.49
N TYR A 27 -2.94 4.66 4.73
CA TYR A 27 -3.95 4.56 3.68
C TYR A 27 -4.11 5.88 2.92
N ILE A 28 -4.27 7.00 3.64
CA ILE A 28 -4.48 8.32 3.03
C ILE A 28 -3.23 8.78 2.26
N GLU A 29 -2.04 8.52 2.80
CA GLU A 29 -0.79 8.81 2.09
C GLU A 29 -0.69 8.03 0.77
N ALA A 30 -1.03 6.74 0.80
CA ALA A 30 -1.01 5.90 -0.39
C ALA A 30 -2.03 6.36 -1.44
N LEU A 31 -3.24 6.77 -1.00
CA LEU A 31 -4.27 7.38 -1.84
C LEU A 31 -3.73 8.58 -2.63
N PHE A 32 -3.20 9.58 -1.94
CA PHE A 32 -2.70 10.79 -2.61
C PHE A 32 -1.43 10.54 -3.43
N PHE A 33 -0.60 9.58 -3.01
CA PHE A 33 0.58 9.20 -3.77
C PHE A 33 0.25 8.54 -5.13
N THR A 34 -0.80 7.72 -5.21
CA THR A 34 -1.14 7.01 -6.45
C THR A 34 -2.09 7.77 -7.36
N ASP A 35 -2.95 8.61 -6.79
CA ASP A 35 -4.06 9.21 -7.55
C ASP A 35 -3.78 10.67 -7.95
N GLU A 36 -2.58 11.20 -7.66
CA GLU A 36 -2.21 12.58 -7.95
C GLU A 36 -2.41 12.96 -9.43
N GLU A 37 -2.05 12.06 -10.36
CA GLU A 37 -2.22 12.25 -11.80
C GLU A 37 -3.72 12.28 -12.20
N GLN A 38 -4.52 11.37 -11.66
CA GLN A 38 -5.96 11.29 -11.93
C GLN A 38 -6.71 12.52 -11.38
N LEU A 39 -6.34 12.98 -10.19
CA LEU A 39 -6.96 14.15 -9.58
C LEU A 39 -6.62 15.47 -10.31
N CYS A 40 -5.46 15.53 -10.98
CA CYS A 40 -5.04 16.73 -11.71
C CYS A 40 -5.58 16.79 -13.15
N ASP A 41 -5.80 15.65 -13.83
CA ASP A 41 -6.29 15.61 -15.22
C ASP A 41 -7.78 15.99 -15.34
N ASP A 42 -8.60 15.66 -14.33
CA ASP A 42 -10.05 15.94 -14.32
C ASP A 42 -10.41 17.36 -13.84
N SER A 43 -9.47 18.08 -13.24
CA SER A 43 -9.67 19.49 -12.89
C SER A 43 -9.31 20.34 -14.10
N ASP A 44 -10.18 21.24 -14.59
CA ASP A 44 -10.03 22.11 -15.78
C ASP A 44 -8.75 23.01 -15.77
N GLY A 45 -7.55 22.46 -15.65
CA GLY A 45 -6.27 23.15 -15.47
C GLY A 45 -6.11 23.87 -14.12
N ALA A 46 -6.85 23.49 -13.07
CA ALA A 46 -6.86 24.23 -11.81
C ALA A 46 -5.65 23.92 -10.90
N ARG A 47 -5.04 22.74 -11.05
CA ARG A 47 -3.88 22.33 -10.27
C ARG A 47 -2.76 21.78 -11.13
N GLU A 48 -1.55 22.27 -10.89
CA GLU A 48 -0.34 21.87 -11.59
C GLU A 48 0.35 20.76 -10.81
N MET A 49 0.74 19.69 -11.51
CA MET A 49 1.58 18.64 -10.96
C MET A 49 2.95 19.21 -10.56
N PRO A 50 3.52 18.78 -9.42
CA PRO A 50 4.90 19.09 -9.07
C PRO A 50 5.86 18.60 -10.16
N SER A 51 6.82 19.44 -10.54
CA SER A 51 7.83 19.06 -11.52
C SER A 51 9.04 18.43 -10.84
N VAL A 52 9.61 17.38 -11.44
CA VAL A 52 10.88 16.81 -10.94
C VAL A 52 12.02 17.73 -11.35
N VAL A 53 12.65 18.36 -10.37
CA VAL A 53 13.85 19.16 -10.55
C VAL A 53 15.07 18.35 -10.14
N PHE A 54 16.04 18.27 -11.04
CA PHE A 54 17.34 17.64 -10.79
C PHE A 54 18.38 18.68 -10.41
N ASN A 55 18.95 18.54 -9.22
CA ASN A 55 20.15 19.27 -8.84
C ASN A 55 21.36 18.64 -9.53
N MET A 56 21.84 19.30 -10.59
CA MET A 56 22.98 18.83 -11.39
C MET A 56 24.32 18.75 -10.61
N ALA A 57 24.42 19.43 -9.46
CA ALA A 57 25.63 19.43 -8.64
C ALA A 57 25.63 18.30 -7.60
N THR A 58 24.48 17.98 -7.00
CA THR A 58 24.37 16.90 -6.00
C THR A 58 23.85 15.58 -6.58
N MET A 59 23.38 15.60 -7.84
CA MET A 59 22.66 14.50 -8.49
C MET A 59 21.38 14.07 -7.76
N GLU A 60 20.87 14.92 -6.88
CA GLU A 60 19.61 14.69 -6.17
C GLU A 60 18.45 15.19 -7.03
N SER A 61 17.38 14.41 -7.08
CA SER A 61 16.09 14.88 -7.60
C SER A 61 15.16 15.23 -6.46
N ARG A 62 14.35 16.28 -6.65
CA ARG A 62 13.26 16.66 -5.76
C ARG A 62 12.07 17.13 -6.57
N PHE A 63 10.87 17.07 -6.00
CA PHE A 63 9.70 17.71 -6.56
C PHE A 63 9.72 19.21 -6.21
N GLU A 64 9.53 20.08 -7.21
CA GLU A 64 9.34 21.52 -7.02
C GLU A 64 8.16 22.04 -7.85
N GLY A 65 7.47 23.03 -7.30
CA GLY A 65 6.26 23.59 -7.89
C GLY A 65 5.04 22.69 -7.69
N GLY A 66 3.91 23.12 -8.24
CA GLY A 66 2.63 22.43 -8.11
C GLY A 66 1.82 22.81 -6.86
N ASN A 67 0.50 22.63 -6.95
CA ASN A 67 -0.48 22.79 -5.88
C ASN A 67 -1.33 21.52 -5.82
N SER A 68 -0.66 20.38 -5.64
CA SER A 68 -1.30 19.08 -5.67
C SER A 68 -2.31 18.90 -4.55
N PHE A 69 -3.15 17.88 -4.70
CA PHE A 69 -4.16 17.58 -3.71
C PHE A 69 -3.52 17.01 -2.43
N GLY A 70 -4.03 17.49 -1.30
CA GLY A 70 -3.55 17.07 0.01
C GLY A 70 -4.69 16.67 0.95
N PHE A 71 -4.33 16.34 2.19
CA PHE A 71 -5.29 15.95 3.22
C PHE A 71 -6.38 17.00 3.46
N SER A 72 -6.06 18.30 3.35
CA SER A 72 -7.05 19.38 3.50
C SER A 72 -8.08 19.46 2.37
N ASP A 73 -7.83 18.79 1.24
CA ASP A 73 -8.76 18.73 0.12
C ASP A 73 -9.73 17.56 0.22
N LEU A 74 -9.53 16.64 1.15
CA LEU A 74 -10.44 15.53 1.38
C LEU A 74 -11.78 16.04 1.93
N ALA A 75 -12.89 15.62 1.34
CA ALA A 75 -14.21 15.95 1.88
C ALA A 75 -14.40 15.29 3.26
N ALA A 76 -15.11 15.98 4.17
CA ALA A 76 -15.30 15.50 5.54
C ALA A 76 -16.01 14.13 5.60
N ASP A 77 -17.04 13.94 4.78
CA ASP A 77 -17.77 12.67 4.69
C ASP A 77 -16.88 11.55 4.11
N THR A 78 -15.97 11.89 3.19
CA THR A 78 -14.98 10.96 2.64
C THR A 78 -13.98 10.54 3.70
N LEU A 79 -13.45 11.48 4.49
CA LEU A 79 -12.58 11.17 5.62
C LEU A 79 -13.26 10.22 6.61
N GLU A 80 -14.52 10.49 6.95
CA GLU A 80 -15.29 9.62 7.84
C GLU A 80 -15.53 8.23 7.24
N SER A 81 -15.77 8.14 5.93
CA SER A 81 -15.89 6.88 5.19
C SER A 81 -14.59 6.07 5.21
N ILE A 82 -13.44 6.74 5.01
CA ILE A 82 -12.11 6.10 5.08
C ILE A 82 -11.85 5.56 6.48
N ILE A 83 -12.10 6.35 7.53
CA ILE A 83 -11.91 5.93 8.92
C ILE A 83 -12.73 4.67 9.20
N ARG A 84 -14.01 4.65 8.85
CA ARG A 84 -14.88 3.47 9.06
C ARG A 84 -14.42 2.24 8.27
N ASP A 85 -13.94 2.44 7.04
CA ASP A 85 -13.42 1.35 6.19
C ASP A 85 -12.16 0.75 6.81
N CYS A 86 -11.22 1.59 7.23
CA CYS A 86 -9.99 1.18 7.92
C CYS A 86 -10.30 0.47 9.24
N GLU A 87 -11.17 1.04 10.08
CA GLU A 87 -11.60 0.42 11.34
C GLU A 87 -12.26 -0.94 11.12
N SER A 88 -13.06 -1.10 10.06
CA SER A 88 -13.67 -2.38 9.73
C SER A 88 -12.63 -3.39 9.32
N PHE A 89 -11.71 -3.01 8.43
CA PHE A 89 -10.65 -3.90 7.98
C PHE A 89 -9.75 -4.34 9.15
N GLN A 90 -9.34 -3.39 10.00
CA GLN A 90 -8.51 -3.65 11.17
C GLN A 90 -9.20 -4.58 12.16
N ARG A 91 -10.49 -4.36 12.43
CA ARG A 91 -11.26 -5.21 13.34
C ARG A 91 -11.44 -6.62 12.79
N ASP A 92 -11.81 -6.74 11.52
CA ASP A 92 -12.16 -8.02 10.90
C ASP A 92 -10.91 -8.89 10.63
N ASN A 93 -9.73 -8.26 10.52
CA ASN A 93 -8.44 -8.92 10.28
C ASN A 93 -7.43 -8.75 11.43
N ALA A 94 -7.90 -8.41 12.63
CA ALA A 94 -7.04 -8.07 13.77
C ALA A 94 -5.94 -9.10 14.03
N ALA A 95 -6.29 -10.39 14.05
CA ALA A 95 -5.31 -11.46 14.29
C ALA A 95 -4.19 -11.54 13.23
N LEU A 96 -4.54 -11.27 11.95
CA LEU A 96 -3.55 -11.27 10.87
C LEU A 96 -2.66 -10.03 10.94
N LEU A 97 -3.24 -8.87 11.26
CA LEU A 97 -2.49 -7.63 11.43
C LEU A 97 -1.59 -7.67 12.65
N ASP A 98 -2.06 -8.19 13.78
CA ASP A 98 -1.24 -8.40 14.98
C ASP A 98 -0.02 -9.27 14.65
N SER A 99 -0.23 -10.39 13.94
CA SER A 99 0.85 -11.28 13.49
C SER A 99 1.79 -10.60 12.49
N ALA A 100 1.30 -9.66 11.68
CA ALA A 100 2.10 -8.88 10.75
C ALA A 100 2.94 -7.83 11.48
N TYR A 101 2.40 -7.19 12.53
CA TYR A 101 3.12 -6.19 13.34
C TYR A 101 4.20 -6.78 14.24
N GLU A 102 4.15 -8.09 14.49
CA GLU A 102 5.24 -8.82 15.12
C GLU A 102 6.47 -8.99 14.21
N ARG A 103 6.36 -8.67 12.91
CA ARG A 103 7.45 -8.78 11.94
C ARG A 103 8.35 -7.54 11.97
N ASP A 104 9.65 -7.78 11.77
CA ASP A 104 10.64 -6.71 11.79
C ASP A 104 10.35 -5.64 10.72
N ASN A 105 10.32 -4.38 11.14
CA ASN A 105 10.08 -3.20 10.28
C ASN A 105 8.77 -3.25 9.50
N TYR A 106 7.71 -3.84 10.07
CA TYR A 106 6.36 -3.79 9.51
C TYR A 106 5.38 -3.19 10.52
N ASP A 107 4.98 -1.94 10.31
CA ASP A 107 4.11 -1.21 11.22
C ASP A 107 2.70 -0.99 10.65
N SER A 108 1.84 -0.35 11.46
CA SER A 108 0.48 -0.05 11.06
C SER A 108 0.40 0.89 9.86
N GLU A 109 1.32 1.85 9.72
CA GLU A 109 1.31 2.80 8.59
C GLU A 109 1.61 2.06 7.28
N GLN A 110 2.62 1.19 7.28
CA GLN A 110 2.94 0.37 6.13
C GLN A 110 1.79 -0.58 5.77
N ALA A 111 1.10 -1.16 6.76
CA ALA A 111 -0.09 -1.98 6.52
C ALA A 111 -1.24 -1.17 5.89
N GLY A 112 -1.46 0.08 6.33
CA GLY A 112 -2.44 0.99 5.73
C GLY A 112 -2.16 1.28 4.26
N ARG A 113 -0.88 1.54 3.93
CA ARG A 113 -0.42 1.73 2.54
C ARG A 113 -0.67 0.47 1.70
N ASP A 114 -0.30 -0.70 2.25
CA ASP A 114 -0.48 -1.98 1.58
C ASP A 114 -1.94 -2.33 1.35
N TYR A 115 -2.83 -1.93 2.25
CA TYR A 115 -4.26 -2.08 2.06
C TYR A 115 -4.76 -1.32 0.84
N TRP A 116 -4.40 -0.03 0.71
CA TRP A 116 -4.73 0.78 -0.47
C TRP A 116 -4.15 0.19 -1.76
N TYR A 117 -2.86 -0.13 -1.78
CA TYR A 117 -2.21 -0.69 -2.97
C TYR A 117 -2.84 -2.02 -3.41
N THR A 118 -3.13 -2.89 -2.44
CA THR A 118 -3.65 -4.23 -2.74
C THR A 118 -5.10 -4.20 -3.20
N ARG A 119 -5.95 -3.35 -2.59
CA ARG A 119 -7.38 -3.27 -2.93
C ARG A 119 -7.61 -2.66 -4.32
N ASN A 120 -6.76 -1.71 -4.73
CA ASN A 120 -6.87 -1.00 -6.01
C ASN A 120 -6.00 -1.60 -7.12
N GLY A 121 -5.18 -2.61 -6.79
CA GLY A 121 -4.44 -3.36 -7.81
C GLY A 121 -3.26 -2.61 -8.42
N HIS A 122 -2.58 -1.74 -7.67
CA HIS A 122 -1.42 -0.96 -8.14
C HIS A 122 -0.15 -1.78 -8.41
N GLY A 123 -0.24 -3.11 -8.43
CA GLY A 123 0.89 -4.01 -8.71
C GLY A 123 1.87 -4.21 -7.54
N CYS A 124 1.58 -3.65 -6.36
CA CYS A 124 2.31 -3.87 -5.11
C CYS A 124 1.33 -3.97 -3.93
N GLY A 125 1.83 -4.27 -2.73
CA GLY A 125 1.02 -4.36 -1.51
C GLY A 125 1.47 -5.49 -0.59
N TYR A 126 0.54 -6.08 0.18
CA TYR A 126 0.85 -7.07 1.22
C TYR A 126 1.66 -8.27 0.71
N TRP A 127 1.32 -8.80 -0.47
CA TRP A 127 1.95 -9.98 -1.07
C TRP A 127 3.38 -9.76 -1.56
N ASP A 128 3.84 -8.50 -1.66
CA ASP A 128 5.19 -8.12 -2.11
C ASP A 128 6.14 -7.86 -0.93
N ARG A 129 5.64 -7.94 0.31
CA ARG A 129 6.42 -7.70 1.52
C ARG A 129 7.17 -8.96 1.93
N ALA A 130 8.49 -8.95 1.77
CA ALA A 130 9.37 -10.02 2.23
C ALA A 130 9.14 -10.37 3.72
N GLN A 131 8.85 -9.36 4.54
CA GLN A 131 8.54 -9.50 5.98
C GLN A 131 7.29 -10.35 6.26
N LEU A 132 6.37 -10.42 5.29
CA LEU A 132 5.10 -11.14 5.41
C LEU A 132 5.11 -12.50 4.67
N GLU A 133 6.26 -12.86 4.09
CA GLU A 133 6.46 -14.19 3.53
C GLU A 133 6.62 -15.25 4.64
N ASN A 134 6.54 -16.51 4.24
CA ASN A 134 6.76 -17.60 5.18
C ASN A 134 8.27 -17.83 5.36
N ASP A 135 8.80 -17.30 6.45
CA ASP A 135 10.18 -17.56 6.93
C ASP A 135 10.33 -18.96 7.54
N SER A 136 9.67 -19.97 6.95
CA SER A 136 9.71 -21.33 7.47
C SER A 136 10.91 -22.11 6.93
N ASP A 137 11.57 -22.86 7.80
CA ASP A 137 12.57 -23.87 7.41
C ASP A 137 12.03 -24.82 6.31
N GLU A 138 10.71 -25.03 6.30
CA GLU A 138 10.01 -25.82 5.28
C GLU A 138 10.05 -25.17 3.88
N TYR A 139 9.91 -23.85 3.79
CA TYR A 139 10.00 -23.12 2.52
C TYR A 139 11.41 -23.20 1.92
N GLU A 140 12.44 -23.05 2.76
CA GLU A 140 13.84 -23.20 2.37
C GLU A 140 14.16 -24.65 1.96
N SER A 141 13.68 -25.63 2.73
CA SER A 141 13.82 -27.06 2.39
C SER A 141 13.22 -27.37 1.02
N LEU A 142 12.01 -26.88 0.74
CA LEU A 142 11.35 -27.07 -0.56
C LEU A 142 12.11 -26.40 -1.70
N THR A 143 12.71 -25.23 -1.45
CA THR A 143 13.55 -24.56 -2.45
C THR A 143 14.81 -25.38 -2.75
N ALA A 144 15.44 -25.98 -1.74
CA ALA A 144 16.57 -26.89 -1.94
C ALA A 144 16.17 -28.16 -2.71
N GLU A 145 15.00 -28.74 -2.41
CA GLU A 145 14.43 -29.89 -3.14
C GLU A 145 14.20 -29.56 -4.61
N MET A 146 13.62 -28.39 -4.91
CA MET A 146 13.46 -27.90 -6.28
C MET A 146 14.80 -27.81 -7.00
N VAL A 147 15.81 -27.17 -6.39
CA VAL A 147 17.14 -27.04 -6.99
C VAL A 147 17.79 -28.41 -7.25
N ALA A 148 17.62 -29.37 -6.35
CA ALA A 148 18.13 -30.73 -6.53
C ALA A 148 17.41 -31.46 -7.69
N ALA A 149 16.08 -31.37 -7.76
CA ALA A 149 15.27 -31.97 -8.81
C ALA A 149 15.56 -31.39 -10.20
N SER A 150 15.82 -30.07 -10.28
CA SER A 150 16.24 -29.42 -11.52
C SER A 150 17.59 -29.96 -12.02
N LYS A 151 18.55 -30.17 -11.11
CA LYS A 151 19.87 -30.73 -11.45
C LYS A 151 19.81 -32.19 -11.89
N SER A 152 18.88 -32.98 -11.34
CA SER A 152 18.71 -34.39 -11.70
C SER A 152 17.80 -34.62 -12.92
N GLY A 153 17.06 -33.60 -13.37
CA GLY A 153 16.05 -33.72 -14.42
C GLY A 153 14.77 -34.42 -13.96
N ASP A 154 14.54 -34.53 -12.65
CA ASP A 154 13.34 -35.15 -12.08
C ASP A 154 12.17 -34.16 -12.06
N ASN A 155 11.47 -34.08 -13.19
CA ASN A 155 10.31 -33.20 -13.34
C ASN A 155 9.16 -33.53 -12.37
N ALA A 156 9.04 -34.79 -11.92
CA ALA A 156 7.97 -35.17 -10.99
C ALA A 156 8.25 -34.62 -9.58
N ALA A 157 9.50 -34.75 -9.11
CA ALA A 157 9.93 -34.15 -7.85
C ALA A 157 9.87 -32.62 -7.90
N TRP A 158 10.29 -31.99 -9.00
CA TRP A 158 10.19 -30.54 -9.20
C TRP A 158 8.75 -30.04 -9.07
N ASN A 159 7.80 -30.69 -9.77
CA ASN A 159 6.39 -30.30 -9.74
C ASN A 159 5.77 -30.50 -8.35
N ALA A 160 6.13 -31.58 -7.66
CA ALA A 160 5.64 -31.85 -6.30
C ALA A 160 6.14 -30.80 -5.30
N ALA A 161 7.43 -30.43 -5.35
CA ALA A 161 7.99 -29.40 -4.49
C ALA A 161 7.41 -28.01 -4.81
N CYS A 162 7.24 -27.68 -6.10
CA CYS A 162 6.54 -26.45 -6.53
C CYS A 162 5.14 -26.36 -5.94
N ALA A 163 4.36 -27.44 -6.02
CA ALA A 163 2.98 -27.47 -5.51
C ALA A 163 2.93 -27.25 -3.99
N LYS A 164 3.80 -27.91 -3.23
CA LYS A 164 3.91 -27.70 -1.78
C LYS A 164 4.31 -26.27 -1.43
N ARG A 165 5.31 -25.73 -2.13
CA ARG A 165 5.78 -24.36 -1.90
C ARG A 165 4.70 -23.33 -2.23
N SER A 166 3.93 -23.56 -3.30
CA SER A 166 2.77 -22.72 -3.64
C SER A 166 1.72 -22.76 -2.53
N ALA A 167 1.39 -23.95 -2.03
CA ALA A 167 0.41 -24.11 -0.95
C ALA A 167 0.85 -23.45 0.36
N LEU A 168 2.16 -23.48 0.68
CA LEU A 168 2.70 -22.70 1.79
C LEU A 168 2.57 -21.21 1.51
N LYS A 169 2.99 -20.72 0.34
CA LYS A 169 2.86 -19.30 -0.01
C LYS A 169 1.41 -18.82 0.11
N ASP A 170 0.43 -19.64 -0.26
CA ASP A 170 -1.00 -19.34 -0.09
C ASP A 170 -1.45 -19.11 1.36
N GLN A 171 -0.67 -19.63 2.32
CA GLN A 171 -0.88 -19.51 3.76
C GLN A 171 -0.03 -18.40 4.38
N SER A 172 0.80 -17.69 3.61
CA SER A 172 1.59 -16.57 4.16
C SER A 172 0.68 -15.45 4.65
N LEU A 173 1.17 -14.65 5.60
CA LEU A 173 0.44 -13.48 6.10
C LEU A 173 0.15 -12.50 4.95
N GLY A 174 1.14 -12.28 4.08
CA GLY A 174 1.01 -11.36 2.95
C GLY A 174 -0.11 -11.79 1.99
N GLU A 175 -0.23 -13.09 1.69
CA GLU A 175 -1.29 -13.58 0.81
C GLU A 175 -2.66 -13.58 1.49
N GLN A 176 -2.73 -13.92 2.78
CA GLN A 176 -3.99 -13.86 3.55
C GLN A 176 -4.54 -12.44 3.64
N LEU A 177 -3.69 -11.46 4.00
CA LEU A 177 -4.05 -10.04 4.03
C LEU A 177 -4.38 -9.52 2.63
N SER A 178 -3.70 -9.99 1.59
CA SER A 178 -4.03 -9.63 0.21
C SER A 178 -5.42 -10.11 -0.21
N LYS A 179 -5.78 -11.35 0.14
CA LYS A 179 -7.11 -11.91 -0.13
C LYS A 179 -8.19 -11.10 0.62
N ALA A 180 -7.95 -10.77 1.88
CA ALA A 180 -8.87 -9.93 2.67
C ALA A 180 -9.03 -8.52 2.08
N ALA A 181 -7.92 -7.88 1.68
CA ALA A 181 -7.94 -6.54 1.09
C ALA A 181 -8.72 -6.50 -0.23
N ARG A 182 -8.47 -7.47 -1.12
CA ARG A 182 -9.20 -7.60 -2.39
C ARG A 182 -10.69 -7.85 -2.19
N ALA A 183 -11.08 -8.56 -1.13
CA ALA A 183 -12.49 -8.79 -0.80
C ALA A 183 -13.23 -7.50 -0.40
N CYS A 184 -12.52 -6.46 0.03
CA CYS A 184 -13.10 -5.14 0.35
C CYS A 184 -13.38 -4.29 -0.90
N GLY A 185 -12.94 -4.72 -2.08
CA GLY A 185 -13.13 -4.01 -3.35
C GLY A 185 -12.25 -2.77 -3.50
N GLY A 186 -12.01 -2.37 -4.75
CA GLY A 186 -11.32 -1.12 -5.08
C GLY A 186 -12.19 0.11 -4.82
N ARG A 187 -11.55 1.27 -4.71
CA ARG A 187 -12.16 2.60 -4.64
C ARG A 187 -11.35 3.55 -5.51
N ASP A 188 -12.05 4.33 -6.31
CA ASP A 188 -11.44 5.32 -7.19
C ASP A 188 -11.68 6.71 -6.61
N SER A 189 -10.66 7.55 -6.60
CA SER A 189 -10.84 8.94 -6.18
C SER A 189 -11.31 9.83 -7.32
N TYR A 190 -12.05 10.88 -6.96
CA TYR A 190 -12.49 11.90 -7.91
C TYR A 190 -12.66 13.27 -7.24
N VAL A 191 -12.62 14.33 -8.04
CA VAL A 191 -12.82 15.70 -7.59
C VAL A 191 -14.29 16.10 -7.76
N GLY A 192 -14.94 16.47 -6.65
CA GLY A 192 -16.31 16.96 -6.65
C GLY A 192 -16.44 18.39 -7.18
N SER A 193 -17.66 18.83 -7.48
CA SER A 193 -17.93 20.20 -7.95
C SER A 193 -17.58 21.30 -6.94
N ASP A 194 -17.39 20.94 -5.68
CA ASP A 194 -16.93 21.79 -4.59
C ASP A 194 -15.38 21.86 -4.48
N GLY A 195 -14.66 21.18 -5.38
CA GLY A 195 -13.20 21.10 -5.39
C GLY A 195 -12.62 20.18 -4.33
N LYS A 196 -13.45 19.35 -3.67
CA LYS A 196 -12.99 18.37 -2.68
C LYS A 196 -12.81 16.99 -3.29
N VAL A 197 -11.96 16.19 -2.64
CA VAL A 197 -11.66 14.80 -3.05
C VAL A 197 -12.62 13.83 -2.38
N TYR A 198 -13.18 12.94 -3.19
CA TYR A 198 -14.13 11.90 -2.81
C TYR A 198 -13.62 10.51 -3.24
N LEU A 199 -14.24 9.46 -2.68
CA LEU A 199 -14.03 8.04 -2.97
C LEU A 199 -15.36 7.34 -3.27
#